data_AF-A0AAQ0R2A7-F1
#
_entry.id   AF-A0AAQ0R2A7-F1
#
_cell.length_a   1.000
_cell.length_b   1.000
_cell.length_c   1.000
_cell.angle_alpha   90.00
_cell.angle_beta   90.00
_cell.angle_gamma   90.00
#
_symmetry.space_group_name_H-M   'P 1'
#
loop_
_entity.id
_entity.type
_entity.pdbx_description
1 polymer ?
#
loop_
_entity_poly.entity_id
_entity_poly.type
_entity_poly.pdbx_seq_one_letter_code
_entity_poly.pdbx_strand_id
1 'polypeptide(L)'
;MKWTEKYKCGFSNGLGYATVEFLFDEKESDELKLAFQAYDANLCPLPDASTWNKKWLKKQTDFLNSAISKDFIGEVWLDDVLVRSV
;
A
#
# COMPACT_ATOMS: atom_id res chain seq x y z
N MET A 1 -0.32 -11.83 -16.76
CA MET A 1 0.66 -11.31 -15.80
C MET A 1 0.09 -11.53 -14.41
N LYS A 2 0.85 -12.07 -13.45
CA LYS A 2 0.38 -12.19 -12.07
C LYS A 2 0.59 -10.86 -11.37
N TRP A 3 -0.47 -10.27 -10.83
CA TRP A 3 -0.42 -8.95 -10.20
C TRP A 3 0.42 -8.96 -8.92
N THR A 4 0.33 -10.04 -8.16
CA THR A 4 1.13 -10.30 -6.95
C THR A 4 2.63 -10.25 -7.24
N GLU A 5 3.08 -10.92 -8.30
CA GLU A 5 4.49 -10.90 -8.71
C GLU A 5 4.95 -9.51 -9.17
N LYS A 6 4.08 -8.78 -9.89
CA LYS A 6 4.39 -7.43 -10.38
C LYS A 6 4.62 -6.43 -9.24
N TYR A 7 3.89 -6.58 -8.13
CA TYR A 7 3.90 -5.65 -7.00
C TYR A 7 4.64 -6.17 -5.77
N LYS A 8 5.29 -7.33 -5.88
CA LYS A 8 6.03 -7.98 -4.79
C LYS A 8 7.11 -7.11 -4.16
N CYS A 9 7.72 -6.20 -4.92
CA CYS A 9 8.76 -5.31 -4.40
C CYS A 9 8.21 -4.11 -3.61
N GLY A 10 6.89 -3.93 -3.54
CA GLY A 10 6.28 -2.80 -2.82
C GLY A 10 6.57 -1.45 -3.48
N PHE A 11 6.47 -0.38 -2.67
CA PHE A 11 6.65 0.99 -3.12
C PHE A 11 7.25 1.89 -2.03
N SER A 12 7.94 2.96 -2.44
CA SER A 12 8.42 4.00 -1.54
C SER A 12 7.75 5.34 -1.88
N ASN A 13 7.22 6.03 -0.87
CA ASN A 13 6.63 7.36 -1.03
C ASN A 13 7.31 8.38 -0.12
N GLY A 14 8.06 9.30 -0.71
CA GLY A 14 8.81 10.34 0.00
C GLY A 14 10.30 10.25 -0.27
N LEU A 15 11.08 10.99 0.52
CA LEU A 15 12.54 11.04 0.43
C LEU A 15 13.15 11.13 1.84
N GLY A 16 14.28 10.46 2.04
CA GLY A 16 15.03 10.46 3.29
C GLY A 16 14.24 9.91 4.46
N TYR A 17 14.32 10.57 5.63
CA TYR A 17 13.67 10.11 6.87
C TYR A 17 12.13 10.19 6.82
N ALA A 18 11.56 10.91 5.85
CA ALA A 18 10.11 11.08 5.72
C ALA A 18 9.48 10.05 4.76
N THR A 19 10.27 9.12 4.22
CA THR A 19 9.79 8.06 3.34
C THR A 19 8.87 7.11 4.11
N VAL A 20 7.77 6.74 3.44
CA VAL A 20 6.91 5.62 3.84
C VAL A 20 7.16 4.48 2.85
N GLU A 21 7.52 3.32 3.38
CA GLU A 21 7.70 2.10 2.62
C GLU A 21 6.41 1.27 2.70
N PHE A 22 5.87 0.90 1.55
CA PHE A 22 4.71 0.02 1.42
C PHE A 22 5.19 -1.36 1.03
N LEU A 23 5.23 -2.27 1.99
CA LEU A 23 5.66 -3.64 1.76
C LEU A 23 4.46 -4.49 1.34
N PHE A 24 4.62 -5.30 0.31
CA PHE A 24 3.59 -6.22 -0.16
C PHE A 24 3.36 -7.35 0.85
N ASP A 25 2.11 -7.55 1.26
CA ASP A 25 1.73 -8.63 2.17
C ASP A 25 1.33 -9.88 1.37
N GLU A 26 2.28 -10.80 1.20
CA GLU A 26 2.06 -12.05 0.45
C GLU A 26 0.99 -12.96 1.07
N LYS A 27 0.73 -12.85 2.38
CA LYS A 27 -0.23 -13.72 3.07
C LYS A 27 -1.66 -13.22 2.90
N GLU A 28 -1.81 -11.90 2.84
CA GLU A 28 -3.11 -11.23 2.72
C GLU A 28 -3.47 -10.87 1.28
N SER A 29 -2.60 -11.17 0.32
CA SER A 29 -2.79 -10.90 -1.09
C SER A 29 -3.06 -12.15 -1.93
N ASP A 30 -3.87 -11.99 -2.95
CA ASP A 30 -4.17 -13.00 -3.96
C ASP A 30 -4.37 -12.35 -5.35
N GLU A 31 -5.01 -13.04 -6.29
CA GLU A 31 -5.21 -12.53 -7.65
C GLU A 31 -6.26 -11.40 -7.74
N LEU A 32 -7.09 -11.22 -6.71
CA LEU A 32 -8.15 -10.20 -6.63
C LEU A 32 -7.94 -9.20 -5.48
N LYS A 33 -7.00 -9.45 -4.57
CA LYS A 33 -6.66 -8.57 -3.45
C LYS A 33 -5.16 -8.30 -3.42
N LEU A 34 -4.77 -7.03 -3.44
CA LEU A 34 -3.40 -6.58 -3.18
C LEU A 34 -3.35 -5.85 -1.84
N ALA A 35 -2.69 -6.43 -0.85
CA ALA A 35 -2.53 -5.86 0.48
C ALA A 35 -1.10 -5.37 0.69
N PHE A 36 -0.98 -4.21 1.35
CA PHE A 36 0.30 -3.59 1.70
C PHE A 36 0.32 -3.19 3.17
N GLN A 37 1.48 -3.31 3.78
CA GLN A 37 1.77 -2.83 5.13
C GLN A 37 2.68 -1.61 5.07
N ALA A 38 2.48 -0.66 5.99
CA ALA A 38 3.24 0.59 6.01
C ALA A 38 4.38 0.59 7.03
N TYR A 39 5.55 1.02 6.58
CA TYR A 39 6.77 1.14 7.39
C TYR A 39 7.39 2.52 7.19
N ASP A 40 8.20 2.95 8.15
CA ASP A 40 9.05 4.12 7.99
C ASP A 40 10.30 3.81 7.13
N ALA A 41 11.12 4.83 6.89
CA ALA A 41 12.35 4.72 6.10
C ALA A 41 13.40 3.74 6.68
N ASN A 42 13.29 3.36 7.96
CA ASN A 42 14.16 2.39 8.63
C ASN A 42 13.50 1.01 8.76
N LEU A 43 12.39 0.78 8.06
CA LEU A 43 11.58 -0.43 8.14
C LEU A 43 11.04 -0.72 9.55
N CYS A 44 10.76 0.31 10.33
CA CYS A 44 9.93 0.17 11.53
C CYS A 44 8.45 0.22 11.13
N PRO A 45 7.60 -0.70 11.62
CA PRO A 45 6.19 -0.70 11.29
C PRO A 45 5.53 0.59 11.79
N LEU A 46 4.74 1.20 10.93
CA LEU A 46 3.86 2.30 11.33
C LEU A 46 2.63 1.75 12.08
N PRO A 47 1.92 2.57 12.87
CA PRO A 47 0.62 2.17 13.41
C PRO A 47 -0.36 1.82 12.29
N ASP A 48 -1.41 1.05 12.59
CA ASP A 48 -2.45 0.70 11.61
C ASP A 48 -2.98 1.95 10.89
N ALA A 49 -3.11 1.88 9.56
CA ALA A 49 -3.50 3.00 8.72
C ALA A 49 -4.81 3.68 9.15
N SER A 50 -5.80 2.93 9.66
CA SER A 50 -7.06 3.49 10.16
C SER A 50 -6.90 4.47 11.34
N THR A 51 -5.79 4.37 12.08
CA THR A 51 -5.50 5.24 13.23
C THR A 51 -4.86 6.56 12.83
N TRP A 52 -4.43 6.70 11.57
CA TRP A 52 -3.74 7.90 11.10
C TRP A 52 -4.66 9.10 10.97
N ASN A 53 -4.09 10.30 11.06
CA ASN A 53 -4.84 11.50 10.75
C ASN A 53 -5.31 11.48 9.27
N LYS A 54 -6.52 11.99 9.02
CA LYS A 54 -7.19 11.91 7.71
C LYS A 54 -6.35 12.47 6.55
N LYS A 55 -5.61 13.56 6.78
CA LYS A 55 -4.79 14.19 5.74
C LYS A 55 -3.62 13.30 5.35
N TRP A 56 -2.95 12.70 6.33
CA TRP A 56 -1.85 11.78 6.11
C TRP A 56 -2.33 10.50 5.44
N LEU A 57 -3.40 9.88 5.96
CA LEU A 57 -4.01 8.71 5.35
C LEU A 57 -4.34 8.95 3.87
N LYS A 58 -5.05 10.04 3.57
CA LYS A 58 -5.40 10.40 2.19
C LYS A 58 -4.16 10.52 1.28
N LYS A 59 -3.09 11.16 1.75
CA LYS A 59 -1.85 11.30 0.98
C LYS A 59 -1.27 9.94 0.59
N GLN A 60 -1.27 8.99 1.52
CA GLN A 60 -0.70 7.66 1.32
C GLN A 60 -1.60 6.77 0.44
N THR A 61 -2.92 6.81 0.64
CA THR A 61 -3.86 6.05 -0.18
C THR A 61 -3.98 6.59 -1.60
N ASP A 62 -3.92 7.91 -1.80
CA ASP A 62 -3.86 8.52 -3.14
C ASP A 62 -2.61 8.03 -3.91
N PHE A 63 -1.46 7.96 -3.23
CA PHE A 63 -0.23 7.44 -3.83
C PHE A 63 -0.38 5.98 -4.25
N LEU A 64 -0.81 5.07 -3.36
CA LEU A 64 -1.02 3.66 -3.69
C LEU A 64 -2.00 3.48 -4.85
N ASN A 65 -3.12 4.22 -4.85
CA ASN A 65 -4.12 4.18 -5.93
C ASN A 65 -3.53 4.64 -7.28
N SER A 66 -2.55 5.53 -7.26
CA SER A 66 -1.85 6.00 -8.46
C SER A 66 -0.75 5.02 -8.93
N ALA A 67 -0.08 4.34 -8.00
CA ALA A 67 1.00 3.40 -8.30
C ALA A 67 0.49 2.06 -8.85
N ILE A 68 -0.68 1.61 -8.40
CA ILE A 68 -1.31 0.39 -8.89
C ILE A 68 -2.03 0.65 -10.23
N SER A 69 -1.76 -0.21 -11.21
CA SER A 69 -2.32 -0.10 -12.57
C SER A 69 -3.83 -0.02 -12.55
N LYS A 70 -4.42 0.80 -13.43
CA LYS A 70 -5.88 0.87 -13.59
C LYS A 70 -6.48 -0.37 -14.25
N ASP A 71 -5.65 -1.22 -14.86
CA ASP A 71 -6.10 -2.50 -15.44
C ASP A 71 -6.27 -3.61 -14.38
N PHE A 72 -5.80 -3.39 -13.15
CA PHE A 72 -6.05 -4.32 -12.04
C PHE A 72 -7.49 -4.14 -11.53
N ILE A 73 -8.30 -5.18 -11.74
CA ILE A 73 -9.68 -5.32 -11.26
C ILE A 73 -9.65 -6.16 -9.99
N GLY A 74 -10.18 -5.63 -8.90
CA GLY A 74 -9.98 -6.16 -7.55
C GLY A 74 -9.80 -5.06 -6.50
N GLU A 75 -9.35 -5.48 -5.33
CA GLU A 75 -9.21 -4.63 -4.16
C GLU A 75 -7.74 -4.31 -3.85
N VAL A 76 -7.48 -3.06 -3.46
CA VAL A 76 -6.19 -2.60 -2.97
C VAL A 76 -6.36 -2.16 -1.52
N TRP A 77 -5.55 -2.70 -0.62
CA TRP A 77 -5.62 -2.46 0.81
C TRP A 77 -4.30 -1.91 1.34
N LEU A 78 -4.41 -1.01 2.33
CA LEU A 78 -3.31 -0.55 3.16
C LEU A 78 -3.67 -0.87 4.61
N ASP A 79 -2.99 -1.85 5.20
CA ASP A 79 -3.38 -2.46 6.48
C ASP A 79 -4.87 -2.84 6.48
N ASP A 80 -5.67 -2.18 7.32
CA ASP A 80 -7.11 -2.37 7.48
C ASP A 80 -7.98 -1.39 6.65
N VAL A 81 -7.36 -0.59 5.79
CA VAL A 81 -8.03 0.43 4.99
C VAL A 81 -8.13 0.02 3.52
N LEU A 82 -9.37 -0.04 3.00
CA LEU A 82 -9.62 -0.20 1.56
C LEU A 82 -9.26 1.08 0.80
N VAL A 83 -8.27 0.99 -0.08
CA VAL A 83 -7.77 2.10 -0.92
C VAL A 83 -8.57 2.23 -2.21
N ARG A 84 -8.86 1.09 -2.85
CA ARG A 84 -9.58 1.03 -4.13
C ARG A 84 -10.28 -0.32 -4.26
N SER A 85 -11.50 -0.30 -4.80
CA SER A 85 -12.23 -1.49 -5.26
C SER A 85 -12.79 -1.17 -6.65
N VAL A 86 -12.52 -2.04 -7.62
CA VAL A 86 -13.03 -1.96 -9.00
C VAL A 86 -13.47 -3.34 -9.45
#